data_AF-A0A2H5QVU8-F1
#
_entry.id   AF-A0A2H5QVU8-F1
#
_cell.length_a   1.000
_cell.length_b   1.000
_cell.length_c   1.000
_cell.angle_alpha   90.00
_cell.angle_beta   90.00
_cell.angle_gamma   90.00
#
_symmetry.space_group_name_H-M   'P 1'
#
loop_
_entity.id
_entity.type
_entity.pdbx_description
1 polymer ?
#
loop_
_entity_poly.entity_id
_entity_poly.type
_entity_poly.pdbx_seq_one_letter_code
_entity_poly.pdbx_strand_id
1 'polypeptide(L)'
;MQKDLLCKLKCLDVVFVDELTTILSLDDFLQRFHTLKVLQIEGNNDCLPKEKAENGMEVIIRKAFKCYDLKYILRQESSSIMNNLVILHVTKCHRLINLVPSSTSFQNLKTLKISYCDGLKNVLTFSIAKTLVRLREMKIESCVMITEIVLADDDDDHDAAKDEDIAFSELKELKLLNLKSLRSFYSGSRALNFPSLERLLVDDCTNMKIFSRGELSTPVLHKVQLNMWDEACWAWKEGLNTTIEQVNLNEESFLKKRREAPPSQQFLSFAPAPNLNLQTRLEILPAMVAGVWSDDNNLQLEATTQFRKLLSNERSLPIEEVIKSGVVPRFVEFLMREDYPQIQYEAAWVLTNIAYGTSEDTKVVIDHGAVPIFVKLLASPRDNIREKAASALGNVAIDSPRFRNLVLSEEALIPLLTLLNNHANLSMKRRATRTLSNLCNGNPRPIFEQVRPALPALAQLVHSNDEQVLTDAFPGTLLSF
;
A
#
# COMPACT_ATOMS: atom_id res chain seq x y z
N MET A 1 25.21 -2.55 38.41
CA MET A 1 23.92 -3.15 37.98
C MET A 1 23.37 -2.63 36.64
N GLN A 2 23.63 -1.40 36.20
CA GLN A 2 22.97 -0.86 34.98
C GLN A 2 23.65 -1.23 33.64
N LYS A 3 24.94 -1.64 33.63
CA LYS A 3 25.66 -2.04 32.41
C LYS A 3 25.22 -3.40 31.84
N ASP A 4 24.79 -4.35 32.68
CA ASP A 4 24.51 -5.73 32.24
C ASP A 4 23.23 -5.93 31.42
N LEU A 5 22.25 -5.03 31.53
CA LEU A 5 21.02 -5.14 30.74
C LEU A 5 21.24 -4.80 29.25
N LEU A 6 22.08 -3.82 28.95
CA LEU A 6 22.29 -3.34 27.58
C LEU A 6 22.99 -4.39 26.71
N CYS A 7 23.89 -5.19 27.28
CA CYS A 7 24.59 -6.28 26.60
C CYS A 7 23.70 -7.48 26.24
N LYS A 8 22.44 -7.52 26.70
CA LYS A 8 21.46 -8.57 26.37
C LYS A 8 20.36 -8.09 25.43
N LEU A 9 20.42 -6.83 24.99
CA LEU A 9 19.40 -6.20 24.14
C LEU A 9 19.42 -6.78 22.72
N LYS A 10 18.30 -7.34 22.26
CA LYS A 10 18.16 -7.89 20.90
C LYS A 10 17.35 -7.01 19.95
N CYS A 11 16.52 -6.11 20.47
CA CYS A 11 15.71 -5.18 19.70
C CYS A 11 15.93 -3.77 20.25
N LEU A 12 16.10 -2.79 19.37
CA LEU A 12 16.29 -1.39 19.70
C LEU A 12 15.40 -0.55 18.79
N ASP A 13 14.57 0.25 19.44
CA ASP A 13 13.63 1.18 18.86
C ASP A 13 14.12 2.59 19.21
N VAL A 14 14.26 3.47 18.21
CA VAL A 14 14.94 4.76 18.34
C VAL A 14 14.13 5.90 17.73
N VAL A 15 14.05 6.99 18.51
CA VAL A 15 13.23 8.20 18.32
C VAL A 15 14.05 9.39 18.94
N PHE A 16 13.83 10.71 18.70
CA PHE A 16 14.62 11.89 19.26
C PHE A 16 13.91 13.27 19.60
N VAL A 17 13.40 13.55 20.83
CA VAL A 17 12.40 14.63 21.20
C VAL A 17 12.82 16.07 20.92
N ASP A 18 14.06 16.43 21.24
CA ASP A 18 14.42 17.83 21.40
C ASP A 18 14.81 18.50 20.08
N GLU A 19 14.06 19.55 19.73
CA GLU A 19 14.39 20.51 18.67
C GLU A 19 15.69 21.28 18.96
N LEU A 20 16.21 21.23 20.20
CA LEU A 20 17.39 21.97 20.65
C LEU A 20 18.72 21.18 20.63
N THR A 21 18.68 19.87 20.32
CA THR A 21 19.91 19.06 20.23
C THR A 21 20.00 18.35 18.89
N THR A 22 20.88 18.84 18.02
CA THR A 22 21.07 18.31 16.66
C THR A 22 21.82 16.98 16.70
N ILE A 23 21.08 15.89 16.84
CA ILE A 23 21.65 14.53 16.82
C ILE A 23 21.91 14.13 15.37
N LEU A 24 23.18 14.22 14.99
CA LEU A 24 23.62 14.05 13.60
C LEU A 24 24.01 12.60 13.24
N SER A 25 24.12 11.69 14.21
CA SER A 25 24.52 10.29 14.05
C SER A 25 24.25 9.46 15.31
N LEU A 26 24.20 8.12 15.17
CA LEU A 26 23.93 7.20 16.29
C LEU A 26 25.15 6.43 16.81
N ASP A 27 26.35 6.67 16.27
CA ASP A 27 27.61 5.95 16.53
C ASP A 27 27.83 5.58 18.02
N ASP A 28 28.02 6.59 18.88
CA ASP A 28 28.29 6.43 20.33
C ASP A 28 27.17 5.69 21.11
N PHE A 29 25.96 5.66 20.54
CA PHE A 29 24.79 5.02 21.12
C PHE A 29 24.72 3.56 20.68
N LEU A 30 24.80 3.30 19.36
CA LEU A 30 24.74 1.95 18.80
C LEU A 30 25.93 1.09 19.25
N GLN A 31 27.13 1.65 19.39
CA GLN A 31 28.33 0.97 19.90
C GLN A 31 28.15 0.27 21.26
N ARG A 32 27.08 0.54 22.00
CA ARG A 32 26.78 -0.08 23.30
C ARG A 32 26.00 -1.40 23.18
N PHE A 33 25.48 -1.73 21.98
CA PHE A 33 24.49 -2.79 21.76
C PHE A 33 25.01 -3.92 20.86
N HIS A 34 26.11 -4.56 21.27
CA HIS A 34 26.78 -5.63 20.50
C HIS A 34 25.91 -6.85 20.15
N THR A 35 24.82 -7.11 20.88
CA THR A 35 23.91 -8.27 20.68
C THR A 35 22.64 -7.93 19.89
N LEU A 36 22.58 -6.73 19.31
CA LEU A 36 21.40 -6.23 18.60
C LEU A 36 21.09 -7.04 17.33
N LYS A 37 19.81 -7.38 17.14
CA LYS A 37 19.29 -8.11 15.98
C LYS A 37 18.21 -7.35 15.21
N VAL A 38 17.49 -6.43 15.86
CA VAL A 38 16.44 -5.63 15.23
C VAL A 38 16.73 -4.17 15.55
N LEU A 39 16.89 -3.34 14.52
CA LEU A 39 17.04 -1.89 14.63
C LEU A 39 15.89 -1.21 13.88
N GLN A 40 15.10 -0.42 14.61
CA GLN A 40 14.01 0.38 14.06
C GLN A 40 14.22 1.85 14.40
N ILE A 41 14.04 2.72 13.39
CA ILE A 41 14.22 4.18 13.51
C ILE A 41 12.99 4.87 12.88
N GLU A 42 12.27 5.68 13.67
CA GLU A 42 11.07 6.39 13.22
C GLU A 42 11.18 7.93 13.38
N GLY A 43 10.86 8.65 12.30
CA GLY A 43 10.95 10.11 12.15
C GLY A 43 9.88 10.95 12.86
N ASN A 44 8.62 10.55 12.73
CA ASN A 44 7.47 11.35 13.14
C ASN A 44 6.33 10.44 13.62
N ASN A 45 5.72 10.77 14.75
CA ASN A 45 4.67 9.98 15.39
C ASN A 45 3.54 9.67 14.39
N ASP A 46 3.39 8.38 14.07
CA ASP A 46 2.23 7.63 14.58
C ASP A 46 2.43 6.15 14.22
N CYS A 47 2.44 5.33 15.27
CA CYS A 47 2.46 3.87 15.31
C CYS A 47 3.74 3.12 14.84
N LEU A 48 4.50 2.65 15.85
CA LEU A 48 5.56 1.64 15.72
C LEU A 48 5.00 0.26 15.30
N PRO A 49 5.58 -0.40 14.29
CA PRO A 49 5.55 -1.86 14.21
C PRO A 49 6.29 -2.47 15.40
N LYS A 50 5.70 -3.50 16.02
CA LYS A 50 6.40 -4.41 16.94
C LYS A 50 6.59 -5.75 16.27
N GLU A 51 7.79 -6.04 15.78
CA GLU A 51 8.11 -7.38 15.32
C GLU A 51 8.41 -8.32 16.49
N LYS A 52 7.84 -9.52 16.46
CA LYS A 52 8.22 -10.60 17.37
C LYS A 52 9.59 -11.12 16.96
N ALA A 53 10.63 -10.71 17.69
CA ALA A 53 11.95 -11.33 17.56
C ALA A 53 11.87 -12.83 17.91
N GLU A 54 12.49 -13.68 17.08
CA GLU A 54 12.66 -15.11 17.38
C GLU A 54 13.26 -15.28 18.79
N ASN A 55 12.62 -16.13 19.60
CA ASN A 55 12.97 -16.48 20.98
C ASN A 55 12.58 -15.49 22.09
N GLY A 56 11.51 -14.69 21.90
CA GLY A 56 10.65 -14.25 23.01
C GLY A 56 11.23 -13.28 24.06
N MET A 57 12.33 -12.58 23.74
CA MET A 57 12.83 -11.48 24.57
C MET A 57 12.51 -10.12 23.94
N GLU A 58 11.55 -9.43 24.52
CA GLU A 58 11.19 -8.05 24.17
C GLU A 58 11.88 -7.09 25.16
N VAL A 59 12.68 -6.15 24.66
CA VAL A 59 13.12 -4.98 25.45
C VAL A 59 12.90 -3.75 24.59
N ILE A 60 12.02 -2.86 25.06
CA ILE A 60 11.64 -1.64 24.35
C ILE A 60 12.28 -0.45 25.06
N ILE A 61 13.29 0.18 24.45
CA ILE A 61 13.88 1.41 25.00
C ILE A 61 13.06 2.61 24.49
N ARG A 62 11.88 2.83 25.07
CA ARG A 62 11.07 4.01 24.77
C ARG A 62 11.65 5.25 25.46
N LYS A 63 12.27 6.13 24.67
CA LYS A 63 12.17 7.58 24.88
C LYS A 63 11.41 8.12 23.66
N ALA A 64 10.30 8.80 23.85
CA ALA A 64 9.35 9.20 22.79
C ALA A 64 9.67 10.62 22.29
N PHE A 65 10.16 10.72 21.05
CA PHE A 65 11.35 11.52 20.76
C PHE A 65 11.22 11.73 19.18
N LYS A 66 11.29 12.94 18.55
CA LYS A 66 11.05 13.27 17.10
C LYS A 66 12.30 13.25 16.14
N CYS A 67 12.49 12.24 15.29
CA CYS A 67 13.72 12.06 14.46
C CYS A 67 13.78 12.87 13.11
N TYR A 68 13.39 14.15 13.08
CA TYR A 68 13.36 14.95 11.83
C TYR A 68 14.75 15.28 11.23
N ASP A 69 15.78 15.37 12.07
CA ASP A 69 17.10 15.95 11.72
C ASP A 69 18.23 14.93 11.54
N LEU A 70 17.93 13.63 11.64
CA LEU A 70 18.93 12.57 11.49
C LEU A 70 19.42 12.51 10.04
N LYS A 71 20.68 12.90 9.83
CA LYS A 71 21.34 12.87 8.51
C LYS A 71 22.02 11.54 8.18
N TYR A 72 22.39 10.77 9.20
CA TYR A 72 23.16 9.52 9.09
C TYR A 72 22.77 8.57 10.22
N ILE A 73 22.57 7.27 9.95
CA ILE A 73 22.44 6.27 11.04
C ILE A 73 23.81 6.04 11.68
N LEU A 74 24.83 5.78 10.86
CA LEU A 74 26.23 5.75 11.26
C LEU A 74 27.04 6.79 10.46
N ARG A 75 28.01 7.44 11.12
CA ARG A 75 29.03 8.28 10.46
C ARG A 75 30.37 7.58 10.31
N GLN A 76 30.80 6.82 11.31
CA GLN A 76 32.06 6.09 11.34
C GLN A 76 31.86 4.59 11.13
N GLU A 77 32.96 3.89 10.80
CA GLU A 77 33.03 2.47 10.49
C GLU A 77 32.82 1.58 11.74
N SER A 78 31.61 1.58 12.31
CA SER A 78 31.23 0.75 13.46
C SER A 78 30.74 -0.63 13.00
N SER A 79 31.68 -1.46 12.54
CA SER A 79 31.42 -2.66 11.72
C SER A 79 30.76 -3.87 12.43
N SER A 80 30.85 -3.99 13.75
CA SER A 80 30.45 -5.23 14.46
C SER A 80 28.93 -5.38 14.65
N ILE A 81 28.18 -4.29 14.80
CA ILE A 81 26.75 -4.33 15.14
C ILE A 81 25.87 -4.58 13.92
N MET A 82 26.17 -3.93 12.79
CA MET A 82 25.38 -4.08 11.56
C MET A 82 25.42 -5.51 11.01
N ASN A 83 26.53 -6.23 11.22
CA ASN A 83 26.64 -7.66 10.90
C ASN A 83 25.73 -8.57 11.75
N ASN A 84 25.32 -8.13 12.95
CA ASN A 84 24.42 -8.90 13.83
C ASN A 84 22.93 -8.60 13.58
N LEU A 85 22.61 -7.52 12.85
CA LEU A 85 21.24 -7.19 12.50
C LEU A 85 20.64 -8.25 11.57
N VAL A 86 19.42 -8.61 11.90
CA VAL A 86 18.51 -9.49 11.17
C VAL A 86 17.42 -8.67 10.51
N ILE A 87 16.99 -7.57 11.14
CA ILE A 87 15.96 -6.67 10.58
C ILE A 87 16.36 -5.22 10.78
N LEU A 88 16.23 -4.42 9.72
CA LEU A 88 16.49 -2.98 9.70
C LEU A 88 15.29 -2.25 9.09
N HIS A 89 14.63 -1.43 9.90
CA HIS A 89 13.47 -0.63 9.53
C HIS A 89 13.74 0.86 9.72
N VAL A 90 13.54 1.65 8.66
CA VAL A 90 13.80 3.11 8.67
C VAL A 90 12.62 3.84 8.06
N THR A 91 11.91 4.62 8.87
CA THR A 91 10.61 5.19 8.50
C THR A 91 10.53 6.68 8.82
N LYS A 92 9.95 7.50 7.91
CA LYS A 92 9.72 8.95 8.07
C LYS A 92 11.00 9.78 8.30
N CYS A 93 12.17 9.28 7.91
CA CYS A 93 13.47 9.94 8.14
C CYS A 93 13.81 10.90 6.99
N HIS A 94 13.03 11.97 6.82
CA HIS A 94 13.07 12.86 5.64
C HIS A 94 14.39 13.63 5.41
N ARG A 95 15.30 13.71 6.39
CA ARG A 95 16.63 14.34 6.24
C ARG A 95 17.80 13.34 6.18
N LEU A 96 17.53 12.03 6.20
CA LEU A 96 18.55 10.98 6.11
C LEU A 96 19.16 10.98 4.70
N ILE A 97 20.47 11.17 4.59
CA ILE A 97 21.14 11.34 3.29
C ILE A 97 21.55 9.98 2.70
N ASN A 98 22.16 9.14 3.53
CA ASN A 98 22.58 7.76 3.22
C ASN A 98 22.15 6.86 4.39
N LEU A 99 21.88 5.59 4.10
CA LEU A 99 21.52 4.59 5.13
C LEU A 99 22.68 4.39 6.14
N VAL A 100 23.84 4.00 5.65
CA VAL A 100 25.08 3.75 6.42
C VAL A 100 26.32 4.03 5.54
N PRO A 101 27.55 4.13 6.09
CA PRO A 101 28.78 4.24 5.31
C PRO A 101 28.98 3.03 4.37
N SER A 102 29.63 3.25 3.22
CA SER A 102 29.81 2.24 2.15
C SER A 102 30.58 0.98 2.57
N SER A 103 31.45 1.09 3.58
CA SER A 103 32.19 -0.04 4.20
C SER A 103 31.37 -0.86 5.20
N THR A 104 30.08 -0.54 5.39
CA THR A 104 29.19 -1.26 6.30
C THR A 104 28.75 -2.60 5.70
N SER A 105 28.66 -3.62 6.55
CA SER A 105 28.28 -4.98 6.16
C SER A 105 27.06 -5.49 6.94
N PHE A 106 26.16 -6.20 6.24
CA PHE A 106 24.86 -6.66 6.73
C PHE A 106 24.71 -8.20 6.59
N GLN A 107 25.72 -8.96 6.97
CA GLN A 107 25.82 -10.42 6.73
C GLN A 107 24.63 -11.27 7.20
N ASN A 108 23.89 -10.84 8.23
CA ASN A 108 22.76 -11.60 8.79
C ASN A 108 21.38 -10.98 8.52
N LEU A 109 21.31 -9.89 7.73
CA LEU A 109 20.08 -9.16 7.50
C LEU A 109 19.13 -10.00 6.64
N LYS A 110 17.95 -10.33 7.19
CA LYS A 110 16.85 -11.02 6.52
C LYS A 110 15.80 -10.05 5.97
N THR A 111 15.63 -8.88 6.60
CA THR A 111 14.57 -7.94 6.26
C THR A 111 15.08 -6.50 6.24
N LEU A 112 14.84 -5.80 5.14
CA LEU A 112 15.12 -4.37 4.97
C LEU A 112 13.84 -3.64 4.56
N LYS A 113 13.37 -2.70 5.38
CA LYS A 113 12.21 -1.85 5.03
C LYS A 113 12.53 -0.38 5.21
N ILE A 114 12.27 0.40 4.16
CA ILE A 114 12.47 1.85 4.16
C ILE A 114 11.20 2.52 3.66
N SER A 115 10.73 3.55 4.35
CA SER A 115 9.50 4.25 3.97
C SER A 115 9.54 5.73 4.32
N TYR A 116 9.02 6.61 3.46
CA TYR A 116 8.91 8.06 3.73
C TYR A 116 10.26 8.72 4.09
N CYS A 117 11.34 8.37 3.38
CA CYS A 117 12.70 8.84 3.63
C CYS A 117 13.22 9.71 2.48
N ASP A 118 12.63 10.89 2.31
CA ASP A 118 12.84 11.76 1.13
C ASP A 118 14.23 12.43 1.05
N GLY A 119 15.09 12.25 2.04
CA GLY A 119 16.49 12.69 1.96
C GLY A 119 17.40 11.74 1.19
N LEU A 120 17.00 10.46 1.08
CA LEU A 120 17.80 9.41 0.46
C LEU A 120 17.79 9.57 -1.06
N LYS A 121 18.99 9.59 -1.66
CA LYS A 121 19.17 9.49 -3.12
C LYS A 121 19.37 8.05 -3.57
N ASN A 122 20.05 7.27 -2.73
CA ASN A 122 20.25 5.83 -2.89
C ASN A 122 20.12 5.13 -1.53
N VAL A 123 19.83 3.83 -1.56
CA VAL A 123 19.66 3.03 -0.33
C VAL A 123 20.95 2.32 0.05
N LEU A 124 21.59 1.70 -0.93
CA LEU A 124 22.79 0.88 -0.78
C LEU A 124 23.88 1.40 -1.73
N THR A 125 25.13 1.06 -1.42
CA THR A 125 26.21 1.03 -2.41
C THR A 125 26.47 -0.42 -2.86
N PHE A 126 27.22 -0.59 -3.95
CA PHE A 126 27.59 -1.90 -4.48
C PHE A 126 28.27 -2.78 -3.41
N SER A 127 29.25 -2.22 -2.69
CA SER A 127 29.92 -2.86 -1.56
C SER A 127 28.95 -3.36 -0.48
N ILE A 128 27.93 -2.57 -0.10
CA ILE A 128 26.92 -3.00 0.89
C ILE A 128 26.03 -4.12 0.31
N ALA A 129 25.57 -3.96 -0.94
CA ALA A 129 24.64 -4.89 -1.58
C ALA A 129 25.16 -6.33 -1.62
N LYS A 130 26.47 -6.51 -1.85
CA LYS A 130 27.14 -7.82 -1.83
C LYS A 130 27.11 -8.54 -0.48
N THR A 131 26.89 -7.82 0.62
CA THR A 131 26.82 -8.43 1.97
C THR A 131 25.43 -8.99 2.30
N LEU A 132 24.40 -8.65 1.52
CA LEU A 132 22.99 -8.97 1.76
C LEU A 132 22.57 -10.37 1.28
N VAL A 133 23.48 -11.35 1.30
CA VAL A 133 23.25 -12.71 0.77
C VAL A 133 22.12 -13.48 1.47
N ARG A 134 21.78 -13.07 2.71
CA ARG A 134 20.72 -13.68 3.55
C ARG A 134 19.40 -12.91 3.55
N LEU A 135 19.31 -11.82 2.78
CA LEU A 135 18.12 -10.97 2.70
C LEU A 135 16.98 -11.75 2.05
N ARG A 136 15.78 -11.69 2.64
CA ARG A 136 14.57 -12.43 2.24
C ARG A 136 13.43 -11.52 1.80
N GLU A 137 13.27 -10.37 2.46
CA GLU A 137 12.34 -9.32 2.07
C GLU A 137 13.07 -7.97 1.98
N MET A 138 12.86 -7.27 0.86
CA MET A 138 13.23 -5.86 0.70
C MET A 138 11.97 -5.05 0.31
N LYS A 139 11.62 -4.03 1.10
CA LYS A 139 10.50 -3.12 0.81
C LYS A 139 10.96 -1.66 0.87
N ILE A 140 10.70 -0.91 -0.20
CA ILE A 140 11.05 0.51 -0.30
C ILE A 140 9.81 1.24 -0.81
N GLU A 141 9.28 2.17 -0.01
CA GLU A 141 7.97 2.80 -0.23
C GLU A 141 8.00 4.33 -0.07
N SER A 142 7.36 5.06 -0.98
CA SER A 142 7.06 6.50 -0.83
C SER A 142 8.29 7.34 -0.45
N CYS A 143 9.43 7.10 -1.08
CA CYS A 143 10.67 7.85 -0.88
C CYS A 143 11.00 8.61 -2.18
N VAL A 144 10.59 9.87 -2.27
CA VAL A 144 10.44 10.52 -3.59
C VAL A 144 11.74 10.93 -4.28
N MET A 145 12.85 11.01 -3.54
CA MET A 145 14.16 11.45 -4.05
C MET A 145 15.10 10.30 -4.43
N ILE A 146 14.72 9.04 -4.17
CA ILE A 146 15.57 7.89 -4.50
C ILE A 146 15.63 7.75 -6.03
N THR A 147 16.81 7.87 -6.61
CA THR A 147 17.06 7.71 -8.05
C THR A 147 17.56 6.30 -8.39
N GLU A 148 18.28 5.64 -7.48
CA GLU A 148 18.76 4.27 -7.64
C GLU A 148 18.68 3.52 -6.30
N ILE A 149 18.31 2.23 -6.28
CA ILE A 149 18.32 1.47 -5.01
C ILE A 149 19.76 1.16 -4.58
N VAL A 150 20.55 0.64 -5.53
CA VAL A 150 21.98 0.34 -5.37
C VAL A 150 22.77 1.31 -6.25
N LEU A 151 23.65 2.09 -5.63
CA LEU A 151 24.62 2.94 -6.31
C LEU A 151 25.87 2.10 -6.66
N ALA A 152 26.39 2.23 -7.88
CA ALA A 152 27.69 1.70 -8.24
C ALA A 152 28.82 2.38 -7.43
N ASP A 153 29.91 1.67 -7.17
CA ASP A 153 31.12 2.27 -6.60
C ASP A 153 31.94 2.91 -7.76
N ASP A 154 32.68 3.99 -7.49
CA ASP A 154 33.31 4.84 -8.53
C ASP A 154 34.33 4.11 -9.43
N ASP A 155 34.83 2.94 -9.02
CA ASP A 155 35.78 2.09 -9.76
C ASP A 155 35.13 1.19 -10.85
N ASP A 156 33.96 1.54 -11.38
CA ASP A 156 33.30 0.80 -12.49
C ASP A 156 34.05 0.94 -13.84
N ASP A 157 34.99 1.90 -13.97
CA ASP A 157 35.73 2.23 -15.21
C ASP A 157 37.19 1.70 -15.29
N HIS A 158 37.69 0.95 -14.28
CA HIS A 158 39.07 0.45 -14.27
C HIS A 158 39.21 -1.07 -14.07
N ASP A 159 39.72 -1.73 -15.11
CA ASP A 159 40.16 -3.13 -15.12
C ASP A 159 41.20 -3.41 -14.02
N ALA A 160 40.82 -4.19 -13.00
CA ALA A 160 41.63 -5.29 -12.46
C ALA A 160 40.89 -6.06 -11.34
N ALA A 161 40.49 -7.30 -11.64
CA ALA A 161 40.19 -8.37 -10.67
C ALA A 161 39.15 -8.04 -9.57
N LYS A 162 37.90 -8.45 -9.82
CA LYS A 162 37.37 -9.74 -9.29
C LYS A 162 35.96 -10.05 -9.81
N ASP A 163 35.68 -11.35 -9.99
CA ASP A 163 34.35 -11.93 -10.25
C ASP A 163 33.40 -11.80 -9.05
N GLU A 164 33.00 -10.57 -8.72
CA GLU A 164 32.13 -10.30 -7.57
C GLU A 164 30.85 -9.59 -7.99
N ASP A 165 30.00 -10.33 -8.71
CA ASP A 165 28.60 -10.01 -8.97
C ASP A 165 27.78 -9.81 -7.68
N ILE A 166 26.66 -9.09 -7.76
CA ILE A 166 25.72 -9.01 -6.64
C ILE A 166 24.75 -10.20 -6.70
N ALA A 167 24.76 -11.05 -5.67
CA ALA A 167 23.82 -12.16 -5.52
C ALA A 167 22.92 -11.98 -4.28
N PHE A 168 21.63 -11.75 -4.53
CA PHE A 168 20.58 -11.72 -3.50
C PHE A 168 20.01 -13.14 -3.29
N SER A 169 20.86 -14.04 -2.78
CA SER A 169 20.64 -15.50 -2.82
C SER A 169 19.36 -15.99 -2.11
N GLU A 170 19.02 -15.43 -0.94
CA GLU A 170 17.80 -15.79 -0.18
C GLU A 170 16.58 -14.88 -0.49
N LEU A 171 16.69 -13.90 -1.40
CA LEU A 171 15.65 -12.87 -1.56
C LEU A 171 14.43 -13.43 -2.27
N LYS A 172 13.32 -13.56 -1.53
CA LYS A 172 12.04 -14.09 -2.00
C LYS A 172 11.10 -12.99 -2.49
N GLU A 173 11.15 -11.84 -1.84
CA GLU A 173 10.21 -10.75 -2.09
C GLU A 173 10.88 -9.39 -2.16
N LEU A 174 10.66 -8.67 -3.26
CA LEU A 174 11.11 -7.31 -3.50
C LEU A 174 9.90 -6.43 -3.83
N LYS A 175 9.72 -5.34 -3.08
CA LYS A 175 8.62 -4.37 -3.21
C LYS A 175 9.18 -2.97 -3.40
N LEU A 176 8.93 -2.37 -4.56
CA LEU A 176 9.28 -0.99 -4.92
C LEU A 176 7.96 -0.24 -5.17
N LEU A 177 7.67 0.78 -4.36
CA LEU A 177 6.32 1.34 -4.24
C LEU A 177 6.37 2.87 -4.21
N ASN A 178 5.68 3.55 -5.13
CA ASN A 178 5.59 5.02 -5.17
C ASN A 178 6.99 5.70 -5.16
N LEU A 179 7.92 5.20 -5.97
CA LEU A 179 9.30 5.71 -6.06
C LEU A 179 9.45 6.57 -7.31
N LYS A 180 8.82 7.75 -7.26
CA LYS A 180 8.65 8.65 -8.42
C LYS A 180 9.93 9.06 -9.13
N SER A 181 11.08 9.15 -8.44
CA SER A 181 12.37 9.51 -9.06
C SER A 181 13.24 8.32 -9.47
N LEU A 182 12.82 7.08 -9.16
CA LEU A 182 13.63 5.89 -9.39
C LEU A 182 13.87 5.68 -10.88
N ARG A 183 15.14 5.53 -11.28
CA ARG A 183 15.58 5.34 -12.66
C ARG A 183 15.92 3.88 -12.96
N SER A 184 16.55 3.21 -11.99
CA SER A 184 16.84 1.77 -12.01
C SER A 184 17.03 1.22 -10.60
N PHE A 185 16.99 -0.11 -10.45
CA PHE A 185 17.36 -0.76 -9.19
C PHE A 185 18.86 -0.67 -8.94
N TYR A 186 19.68 -0.86 -9.97
CA TYR A 186 21.14 -0.71 -9.93
C TYR A 186 21.63 0.20 -11.06
N SER A 187 22.58 1.09 -10.75
CA SER A 187 23.19 2.02 -11.72
C SER A 187 24.30 1.38 -12.58
N GLY A 188 25.04 0.42 -12.01
CA GLY A 188 26.22 -0.18 -12.64
C GLY A 188 25.92 -1.27 -13.67
N SER A 189 26.99 -1.80 -14.25
CA SER A 189 26.98 -2.78 -15.36
C SER A 189 27.33 -4.22 -14.96
N ARG A 190 27.76 -4.45 -13.71
CA ARG A 190 28.02 -5.80 -13.14
C ARG A 190 26.71 -6.61 -13.01
N ALA A 191 26.79 -7.94 -13.02
CA ALA A 191 25.59 -8.78 -13.06
C ALA A 191 24.83 -8.80 -11.72
N LEU A 192 23.52 -8.98 -11.81
CA LEU A 192 22.62 -9.13 -10.67
C LEU A 192 21.93 -10.50 -10.69
N ASN A 193 22.12 -11.26 -9.62
CA ASN A 193 21.60 -12.62 -9.47
C ASN A 193 20.53 -12.68 -8.36
N PHE A 194 19.32 -13.14 -8.72
CA PHE A 194 18.16 -13.29 -7.83
C PHE A 194 17.60 -14.73 -7.90
N PRO A 195 18.34 -15.75 -7.44
CA PRO A 195 17.99 -17.16 -7.66
C PRO A 195 16.71 -17.61 -6.92
N SER A 196 16.31 -16.92 -5.86
CA SER A 196 15.13 -17.28 -5.02
C SER A 196 13.95 -16.32 -5.15
N LEU A 197 13.97 -15.37 -6.09
CA LEU A 197 12.98 -14.28 -6.14
C LEU A 197 11.64 -14.77 -6.71
N GLU A 198 10.67 -14.94 -5.81
CA GLU A 198 9.33 -15.46 -6.07
C GLU A 198 8.34 -14.34 -6.42
N ARG A 199 8.46 -13.17 -5.78
CA ARG A 199 7.58 -12.02 -6.00
C ARG A 199 8.37 -10.72 -6.13
N LEU A 200 8.17 -10.06 -7.28
CA LEU A 200 8.55 -8.67 -7.50
C LEU A 200 7.29 -7.83 -7.68
N LEU A 201 7.14 -6.80 -6.85
CA LEU A 201 6.09 -5.79 -6.96
C LEU A 201 6.74 -4.44 -7.26
N VAL A 202 6.39 -3.84 -8.40
CA VAL A 202 6.83 -2.51 -8.82
C VAL A 202 5.58 -1.69 -9.09
N ASP A 203 5.17 -0.90 -8.10
CA ASP A 203 3.97 -0.08 -8.11
C ASP A 203 4.35 1.40 -8.17
N ASP A 204 3.75 2.14 -9.08
CA ASP A 204 3.88 3.60 -9.22
C ASP A 204 5.35 4.13 -9.24
N CYS A 205 6.22 3.43 -9.98
CA CYS A 205 7.65 3.74 -10.17
C CYS A 205 7.92 4.27 -11.60
N THR A 206 7.18 5.31 -11.99
CA THR A 206 7.00 5.74 -13.41
C THR A 206 8.27 6.16 -14.17
N ASN A 207 9.34 6.58 -13.47
CA ASN A 207 10.61 6.97 -14.10
C ASN A 207 11.58 5.79 -14.31
N MET A 208 11.26 4.59 -13.84
CA MET A 208 12.17 3.45 -13.81
C MET A 208 12.24 2.80 -15.19
N LYS A 209 13.27 3.09 -15.99
CA LYS A 209 13.32 2.64 -17.40
C LYS A 209 13.84 1.21 -17.55
N ILE A 210 14.74 0.81 -16.66
CA ILE A 210 15.37 -0.51 -16.62
C ILE A 210 15.53 -0.94 -15.15
N PHE A 211 15.72 -2.23 -14.90
CA PHE A 211 16.09 -2.74 -13.59
C PHE A 211 17.59 -2.59 -13.33
N SER A 212 18.44 -2.99 -14.28
CA SER A 212 19.90 -2.75 -14.25
C SER A 212 20.49 -2.71 -15.67
N ARG A 213 21.72 -2.19 -15.82
CA ARG A 213 22.44 -2.23 -17.10
C ARG A 213 23.16 -3.56 -17.34
N GLY A 214 23.62 -4.20 -16.27
CA GLY A 214 24.28 -5.50 -16.30
C GLY A 214 23.32 -6.67 -16.54
N GLU A 215 23.92 -7.86 -16.72
CA GLU A 215 23.19 -9.12 -16.89
C GLU A 215 22.28 -9.42 -15.67
N LEU A 216 21.11 -9.98 -15.94
CA LEU A 216 20.05 -10.21 -14.95
C LEU A 216 19.63 -11.68 -14.95
N SER A 217 19.87 -12.37 -13.84
CA SER A 217 19.42 -13.73 -13.62
C SER A 217 18.30 -13.78 -12.58
N THR A 218 17.07 -14.06 -13.03
CA THR A 218 15.87 -14.19 -12.18
C THR A 218 15.15 -15.51 -12.46
N PRO A 219 15.77 -16.69 -12.23
CA PRO A 219 15.31 -17.98 -12.78
C PRO A 219 13.94 -18.44 -12.27
N VAL A 220 13.50 -17.98 -11.08
CA VAL A 220 12.19 -18.29 -10.48
C VAL A 220 11.12 -17.23 -10.82
N LEU A 221 11.54 -16.01 -11.18
CA LEU A 221 10.62 -14.92 -11.45
C LEU A 221 10.07 -15.05 -12.87
N HIS A 222 8.74 -15.14 -12.98
CA HIS A 222 8.04 -15.27 -14.27
C HIS A 222 6.95 -14.21 -14.49
N LYS A 223 6.78 -13.29 -13.53
CA LYS A 223 5.82 -12.19 -13.56
C LYS A 223 6.18 -11.11 -12.54
N VAL A 224 5.93 -9.86 -12.89
CA VAL A 224 6.03 -8.69 -12.02
C VAL A 224 4.62 -8.21 -11.69
N GLN A 225 4.32 -7.99 -10.42
CA GLN A 225 3.08 -7.35 -9.99
C GLN A 225 3.22 -5.83 -10.14
N LEU A 226 2.21 -5.16 -10.67
CA LEU A 226 2.28 -3.72 -10.97
C LEU A 226 1.42 -2.82 -10.07
N ASN A 227 0.58 -3.43 -9.24
CA ASN A 227 -0.35 -2.73 -8.35
C ASN A 227 -0.44 -3.52 -7.04
N MET A 228 -0.19 -2.87 -5.89
CA MET A 228 -0.23 -3.51 -4.58
C MET A 228 -1.63 -4.01 -4.19
N TRP A 229 -2.67 -3.34 -4.71
CA TRP A 229 -4.07 -3.57 -4.37
C TRP A 229 -4.83 -4.46 -5.37
N ASP A 230 -4.27 -4.69 -6.57
CA ASP A 230 -4.77 -5.70 -7.50
C ASP A 230 -3.81 -6.92 -7.60
N GLU A 231 -4.24 -8.03 -6.98
CA GLU A 231 -3.56 -9.33 -7.04
C GLU A 231 -3.66 -10.01 -8.44
N ALA A 232 -4.38 -9.43 -9.40
CA ALA A 232 -4.45 -9.88 -10.79
C ALA A 232 -3.61 -9.04 -11.77
N CYS A 233 -3.06 -7.89 -11.36
CA CYS A 233 -2.28 -7.00 -12.22
C CYS A 233 -0.82 -7.46 -12.32
N TRP A 234 -0.55 -8.34 -13.29
CA TRP A 234 0.78 -8.90 -13.57
C TRP A 234 1.25 -8.59 -15.00
N ALA A 235 2.56 -8.36 -15.16
CA ALA A 235 3.21 -8.26 -16.46
C ALA A 235 4.47 -9.14 -16.56
N TRP A 236 4.73 -9.64 -17.78
CA TRP A 236 6.00 -10.27 -18.16
C TRP A 236 6.18 -10.19 -19.67
N LYS A 237 7.34 -9.74 -20.12
CA LYS A 237 7.77 -9.84 -21.53
C LYS A 237 9.28 -10.05 -21.60
N GLU A 238 9.69 -11.20 -22.12
CA GLU A 238 11.07 -11.56 -22.56
C GLU A 238 12.18 -11.52 -21.49
N GLY A 239 12.01 -10.76 -20.40
CA GLY A 239 12.97 -10.56 -19.32
C GLY A 239 12.52 -9.40 -18.41
N LEU A 240 13.24 -9.18 -17.31
CA LEU A 240 12.84 -8.18 -16.32
C LEU A 240 12.98 -6.73 -16.85
N ASN A 241 14.11 -6.38 -17.45
CA ASN A 241 14.34 -5.03 -18.02
C ASN A 241 13.26 -4.64 -19.05
N THR A 242 12.98 -5.52 -20.00
CA THR A 242 11.97 -5.31 -21.05
C THR A 242 10.54 -5.25 -20.50
N THR A 243 10.25 -5.97 -19.41
CA THR A 243 8.97 -5.86 -18.71
C THR A 243 8.81 -4.47 -18.09
N ILE A 244 9.81 -3.99 -17.35
CA ILE A 244 9.81 -2.68 -16.69
C ILE A 244 9.71 -1.53 -17.71
N GLU A 245 10.52 -1.58 -18.78
CA GLU A 245 10.51 -0.58 -19.83
C GLU A 245 9.11 -0.46 -20.50
N GLN A 246 8.48 -1.60 -20.82
CA GLN A 246 7.17 -1.59 -21.46
C GLN A 246 6.05 -1.03 -20.59
N VAL A 247 6.06 -1.30 -19.29
CA VAL A 247 5.04 -0.77 -18.37
C VAL A 247 5.06 0.75 -18.41
N ASN A 248 6.24 1.35 -18.28
CA ASN A 248 6.40 2.80 -18.24
C ASN A 248 6.27 3.45 -19.63
N LEU A 249 6.69 2.79 -20.72
CA LEU A 249 6.44 3.28 -22.10
C LEU A 249 4.95 3.32 -22.45
N ASN A 250 4.16 2.36 -21.96
CA ASN A 250 2.70 2.39 -22.14
C ASN A 250 2.12 3.65 -21.48
N GLU A 251 2.46 3.91 -20.21
CA GLU A 251 2.02 5.13 -19.49
C GLU A 251 2.45 6.43 -20.19
N GLU A 252 3.73 6.58 -20.56
CA GLU A 252 4.23 7.75 -21.29
C GLU A 252 3.46 7.95 -22.62
N SER A 253 3.17 6.88 -23.35
CA SER A 253 2.45 6.96 -24.64
C SER A 253 0.98 7.40 -24.51
N PHE A 254 0.30 7.01 -23.42
CA PHE A 254 -1.06 7.47 -23.11
C PHE A 254 -1.05 8.95 -22.69
N LEU A 255 -0.07 9.37 -21.90
CA LEU A 255 0.09 10.77 -21.48
C LEU A 255 0.43 11.70 -22.64
N LYS A 256 1.23 11.25 -23.61
CA LYS A 256 1.61 12.04 -24.79
C LYS A 256 0.44 12.24 -25.76
N LYS A 257 -0.33 11.18 -26.06
CA LYS A 257 -1.54 11.26 -26.91
C LYS A 257 -2.61 12.22 -26.38
N ARG A 258 -2.67 12.43 -25.06
CA ARG A 258 -3.58 13.41 -24.42
C ARG A 258 -3.20 14.88 -24.69
N ARG A 259 -1.97 15.19 -25.13
CA ARG A 259 -1.50 16.56 -25.34
C ARG A 259 -1.66 17.10 -26.76
N GLU A 260 -1.99 16.26 -27.73
CA GLU A 260 -1.87 16.58 -29.17
C GLU A 260 -3.17 16.41 -30.00
N ALA A 261 -4.31 16.08 -29.38
CA ALA A 261 -5.56 15.78 -30.09
C ALA A 261 -6.51 17.02 -30.23
N PRO A 262 -6.84 17.48 -31.45
CA PRO A 262 -7.88 18.47 -31.69
C PRO A 262 -9.29 17.83 -31.81
N PRO A 263 -10.39 18.58 -31.62
CA PRO A 263 -11.74 18.01 -31.61
C PRO A 263 -12.40 17.99 -33.01
N SER A 264 -12.85 16.81 -33.47
CA SER A 264 -14.19 16.59 -34.09
C SER A 264 -14.35 15.22 -34.80
N GLN A 265 -15.49 14.57 -34.54
CA GLN A 265 -16.36 13.85 -35.51
C GLN A 265 -15.85 12.62 -36.31
N GLN A 266 -16.39 11.40 -36.05
CA GLN A 266 -17.53 10.76 -36.78
C GLN A 266 -17.57 9.19 -36.78
N PHE A 267 -18.79 8.66 -36.58
CA PHE A 267 -19.43 7.39 -37.03
C PHE A 267 -18.86 5.96 -36.80
N LEU A 268 -19.55 5.25 -35.88
CA LEU A 268 -20.13 3.88 -35.93
C LEU A 268 -19.59 2.79 -36.89
N SER A 269 -19.26 1.62 -36.31
CA SER A 269 -19.84 0.31 -36.74
C SER A 269 -19.79 -0.73 -35.61
N PHE A 270 -20.70 -1.72 -35.61
CA PHE A 270 -20.84 -2.74 -34.55
C PHE A 270 -20.18 -4.08 -34.92
N ALA A 271 -19.32 -4.59 -34.03
CA ALA A 271 -18.93 -6.01 -33.94
C ALA A 271 -18.43 -6.32 -32.51
N PRO A 272 -18.52 -7.57 -32.00
CA PRO A 272 -18.26 -7.87 -30.58
C PRO A 272 -16.79 -8.20 -30.24
N ALA A 273 -16.48 -8.16 -28.94
CA ALA A 273 -15.23 -8.56 -28.26
C ALA A 273 -14.20 -7.41 -28.02
N PRO A 274 -13.12 -7.61 -27.21
CA PRO A 274 -12.98 -6.86 -25.95
C PRO A 274 -11.88 -5.79 -25.96
N ASN A 275 -11.84 -4.98 -24.89
CA ASN A 275 -10.98 -3.80 -24.68
C ASN A 275 -11.40 -2.51 -25.41
N LEU A 276 -12.59 -2.00 -25.09
CA LEU A 276 -12.99 -0.63 -25.45
C LEU A 276 -12.08 0.43 -24.79
N ASN A 277 -11.66 1.39 -25.62
CA ASN A 277 -11.03 2.66 -25.22
C ASN A 277 -12.00 3.52 -24.38
N LEU A 278 -11.48 4.38 -23.49
CA LEU A 278 -12.29 5.27 -22.64
C LEU A 278 -13.26 6.13 -23.47
N GLN A 279 -12.81 6.65 -24.62
CA GLN A 279 -13.64 7.41 -25.56
C GLN A 279 -14.94 6.68 -25.91
N THR A 280 -14.82 5.41 -26.35
CA THR A 280 -15.93 4.55 -26.74
C THR A 280 -16.78 4.10 -25.54
N ARG A 281 -16.22 4.07 -24.33
CA ARG A 281 -17.00 3.83 -23.10
C ARG A 281 -17.89 5.00 -22.74
N LEU A 282 -17.41 6.24 -22.94
CA LEU A 282 -18.20 7.46 -22.73
C LEU A 282 -19.29 7.64 -23.80
N GLU A 283 -19.10 7.13 -25.01
CA GLU A 283 -20.14 7.11 -26.07
C GLU A 283 -21.34 6.21 -25.71
N ILE A 284 -21.16 5.19 -24.87
CA ILE A 284 -22.24 4.28 -24.42
C ILE A 284 -22.98 4.85 -23.20
N LEU A 285 -22.39 5.83 -22.50
CA LEU A 285 -22.94 6.44 -21.28
C LEU A 285 -24.40 6.91 -21.43
N PRO A 286 -24.84 7.59 -22.51
CA PRO A 286 -26.24 8.01 -22.66
C PRO A 286 -27.24 6.85 -22.72
N ALA A 287 -26.85 5.72 -23.33
CA ALA A 287 -27.69 4.52 -23.39
C ALA A 287 -27.78 3.83 -22.02
N MET A 288 -26.67 3.80 -21.27
CA MET A 288 -26.65 3.29 -19.89
C MET A 288 -27.52 4.16 -18.96
N VAL A 289 -27.43 5.49 -19.07
CA VAL A 289 -28.31 6.42 -18.33
C VAL A 289 -29.78 6.13 -18.65
N ALA A 290 -30.14 6.00 -19.94
CA ALA A 290 -31.51 5.69 -20.33
C ALA A 290 -32.00 4.33 -19.78
N GLY A 291 -31.15 3.30 -19.74
CA GLY A 291 -31.49 2.00 -19.15
C GLY A 291 -31.76 2.07 -17.64
N VAL A 292 -30.93 2.81 -16.89
CA VAL A 292 -31.10 3.04 -15.44
C VAL A 292 -32.38 3.83 -15.12
N TRP A 293 -32.79 4.75 -15.99
CA TRP A 293 -34.03 5.52 -15.85
C TRP A 293 -35.27 4.86 -16.48
N SER A 294 -35.13 3.73 -17.17
CA SER A 294 -36.27 2.99 -17.72
C SER A 294 -37.10 2.30 -16.63
N ASP A 295 -38.32 1.87 -16.97
CA ASP A 295 -39.19 1.08 -16.09
C ASP A 295 -38.98 -0.45 -16.21
N ASP A 296 -38.14 -0.91 -17.14
CA ASP A 296 -37.86 -2.34 -17.33
C ASP A 296 -36.74 -2.81 -16.38
N ASN A 297 -37.07 -3.73 -15.47
CA ASN A 297 -36.12 -4.29 -14.50
C ASN A 297 -34.86 -4.88 -15.16
N ASN A 298 -34.95 -5.50 -16.34
CA ASN A 298 -33.81 -6.09 -17.02
C ASN A 298 -32.88 -5.01 -17.58
N LEU A 299 -33.45 -3.95 -18.18
CA LEU A 299 -32.66 -2.81 -18.69
C LEU A 299 -32.00 -2.04 -17.53
N GLN A 300 -32.70 -1.86 -16.41
CA GLN A 300 -32.13 -1.31 -15.18
C GLN A 300 -30.92 -2.13 -14.72
N LEU A 301 -31.04 -3.47 -14.65
CA LEU A 301 -29.98 -4.36 -14.20
C LEU A 301 -28.80 -4.40 -15.18
N GLU A 302 -29.07 -4.50 -16.47
CA GLU A 302 -28.02 -4.50 -17.50
C GLU A 302 -27.22 -3.21 -17.45
N ALA A 303 -27.89 -2.05 -17.48
CA ALA A 303 -27.23 -0.75 -17.46
C ALA A 303 -26.45 -0.52 -16.16
N THR A 304 -27.00 -0.88 -15.00
CA THR A 304 -26.27 -0.79 -13.71
C THR A 304 -25.04 -1.71 -13.69
N THR A 305 -25.14 -2.91 -14.27
CA THR A 305 -24.01 -3.82 -14.45
C THR A 305 -22.94 -3.23 -15.38
N GLN A 306 -23.34 -2.51 -16.44
CA GLN A 306 -22.42 -1.80 -17.31
C GLN A 306 -21.73 -0.64 -16.56
N PHE A 307 -22.45 0.12 -15.73
CA PHE A 307 -21.87 1.16 -14.87
C PHE A 307 -20.84 0.59 -13.89
N ARG A 308 -21.13 -0.54 -13.23
CA ARG A 308 -20.14 -1.22 -12.37
C ARG A 308 -18.89 -1.58 -13.17
N LYS A 309 -19.04 -2.22 -14.32
CA LYS A 309 -17.90 -2.63 -15.18
C LYS A 309 -17.09 -1.42 -15.63
N LEU A 310 -17.74 -0.31 -15.97
CA LEU A 310 -17.10 0.95 -16.31
C LEU A 310 -16.22 1.45 -15.16
N LEU A 311 -16.78 1.48 -13.94
CA LEU A 311 -16.11 1.92 -12.71
C LEU A 311 -15.21 0.85 -12.05
N SER A 312 -14.90 -0.26 -12.73
CA SER A 312 -14.02 -1.31 -12.21
C SER A 312 -12.76 -1.53 -13.09
N ASN A 313 -12.38 -0.54 -13.92
CA ASN A 313 -11.27 -0.65 -14.87
C ASN A 313 -10.24 0.48 -14.65
N GLU A 314 -9.02 0.12 -14.26
CA GLU A 314 -8.08 1.02 -13.57
C GLU A 314 -7.47 2.17 -14.41
N ARG A 315 -7.53 2.13 -15.74
CA ARG A 315 -6.79 3.09 -16.59
C ARG A 315 -7.30 4.54 -16.52
N SER A 316 -8.54 4.72 -16.06
CA SER A 316 -9.12 5.98 -15.60
C SER A 316 -10.59 5.70 -15.24
N LEU A 317 -10.97 5.86 -13.98
CA LEU A 317 -12.36 5.72 -13.55
C LEU A 317 -13.12 7.01 -13.92
N PRO A 318 -14.13 7.00 -14.81
CA PRO A 318 -14.89 8.19 -15.17
C PRO A 318 -15.96 8.50 -14.12
N ILE A 319 -15.55 8.62 -12.85
CA ILE A 319 -16.45 8.86 -11.71
C ILE A 319 -17.15 10.21 -11.88
N GLU A 320 -16.39 11.24 -12.25
CA GLU A 320 -16.90 12.59 -12.49
C GLU A 320 -17.97 12.62 -13.60
N GLU A 321 -17.75 11.92 -14.72
CA GLU A 321 -18.74 11.82 -15.80
C GLU A 321 -19.98 11.01 -15.40
N VAL A 322 -19.81 9.91 -14.63
CA VAL A 322 -20.94 9.14 -14.10
C VAL A 322 -21.77 9.98 -13.13
N ILE A 323 -21.14 10.75 -12.24
CA ILE A 323 -21.83 11.70 -11.35
C ILE A 323 -22.57 12.77 -12.15
N LYS A 324 -21.89 13.42 -13.11
CA LYS A 324 -22.49 14.46 -13.98
C LYS A 324 -23.66 13.94 -14.82
N SER A 325 -23.71 12.63 -15.11
CA SER A 325 -24.84 12.00 -15.80
C SER A 325 -26.12 11.83 -14.95
N GLY A 326 -26.06 12.16 -13.64
CA GLY A 326 -27.24 12.24 -12.78
C GLY A 326 -27.80 10.92 -12.28
N VAL A 327 -27.09 9.80 -12.48
CA VAL A 327 -27.59 8.45 -12.13
C VAL A 327 -27.44 8.06 -10.65
N VAL A 328 -26.64 8.79 -9.87
CA VAL A 328 -26.41 8.52 -8.44
C VAL A 328 -27.71 8.39 -7.62
N PRO A 329 -28.68 9.34 -7.64
CA PRO A 329 -29.95 9.18 -6.92
C PRO A 329 -30.69 7.91 -7.30
N ARG A 330 -30.68 7.51 -8.58
CA ARG A 330 -31.35 6.30 -9.04
C ARG A 330 -30.68 5.02 -8.53
N PHE A 331 -29.35 5.00 -8.39
CA PHE A 331 -28.67 3.90 -7.70
C PHE A 331 -28.99 3.85 -6.21
N VAL A 332 -29.19 5.00 -5.55
CA VAL A 332 -29.64 5.06 -4.15
C VAL A 332 -31.07 4.50 -4.01
N GLU A 333 -31.98 4.82 -4.94
CA GLU A 333 -33.31 4.19 -5.01
C GLU A 333 -33.22 2.66 -5.21
N PHE A 334 -32.32 2.19 -6.07
CA PHE A 334 -32.10 0.75 -6.29
C PHE A 334 -31.57 0.01 -5.05
N LEU A 335 -30.90 0.69 -4.10
CA LEU A 335 -30.55 0.09 -2.82
C LEU A 335 -31.79 -0.30 -1.99
N MET A 336 -32.94 0.36 -2.20
CA MET A 336 -34.19 0.07 -1.48
C MET A 336 -35.04 -1.03 -2.13
N ARG A 337 -34.68 -1.54 -3.31
CA ARG A 337 -35.41 -2.59 -4.05
C ARG A 337 -35.19 -3.99 -3.45
N GLU A 338 -35.77 -4.22 -2.28
CA GLU A 338 -35.75 -5.53 -1.59
C GLU A 338 -36.41 -6.65 -2.42
N ASP A 339 -37.34 -6.29 -3.31
CA ASP A 339 -37.97 -7.16 -4.29
C ASP A 339 -37.00 -7.66 -5.37
N TYR A 340 -35.90 -6.94 -5.62
CA TYR A 340 -34.96 -7.25 -6.70
C TYR A 340 -33.50 -7.22 -6.23
N PRO A 341 -33.03 -8.24 -5.48
CA PRO A 341 -31.71 -8.18 -4.84
C PRO A 341 -30.51 -8.19 -5.81
N GLN A 342 -30.73 -8.43 -7.11
CA GLN A 342 -29.70 -8.30 -8.14
C GLN A 342 -29.40 -6.82 -8.44
N ILE A 343 -30.42 -5.96 -8.60
CA ILE A 343 -30.18 -4.52 -8.79
C ILE A 343 -29.59 -3.90 -7.53
N GLN A 344 -30.07 -4.33 -6.35
CA GLN A 344 -29.56 -3.89 -5.05
C GLN A 344 -28.06 -4.18 -4.89
N TYR A 345 -27.59 -5.35 -5.34
CA TYR A 345 -26.17 -5.72 -5.31
C TYR A 345 -25.31 -4.90 -6.29
N GLU A 346 -25.76 -4.78 -7.55
CA GLU A 346 -25.01 -4.05 -8.58
C GLU A 346 -24.96 -2.55 -8.25
N ALA A 347 -26.06 -1.95 -7.78
CA ALA A 347 -26.11 -0.55 -7.33
C ALA A 347 -25.23 -0.29 -6.10
N ALA A 348 -25.23 -1.20 -5.11
CA ALA A 348 -24.32 -1.12 -3.96
C ALA A 348 -22.86 -1.14 -4.38
N TRP A 349 -22.50 -1.96 -5.38
CA TRP A 349 -21.13 -2.00 -5.90
C TRP A 349 -20.78 -0.73 -6.70
N VAL A 350 -21.68 -0.22 -7.55
CA VAL A 350 -21.47 1.08 -8.24
C VAL A 350 -21.19 2.20 -7.23
N LEU A 351 -22.03 2.34 -6.21
CA LEU A 351 -21.86 3.37 -5.18
C LEU A 351 -20.61 3.15 -4.31
N THR A 352 -20.21 1.89 -4.06
CA THR A 352 -18.93 1.57 -3.38
C THR A 352 -17.73 2.09 -4.18
N ASN A 353 -17.75 1.96 -5.51
CA ASN A 353 -16.67 2.42 -6.37
C ASN A 353 -16.66 3.95 -6.51
N ILE A 354 -17.82 4.62 -6.51
CA ILE A 354 -17.89 6.09 -6.48
C ILE A 354 -17.33 6.63 -5.15
N ALA A 355 -17.71 6.03 -4.02
CA ALA A 355 -17.19 6.40 -2.69
C ALA A 355 -15.71 6.04 -2.46
N TYR A 356 -15.03 5.41 -3.43
CA TYR A 356 -13.57 5.20 -3.44
C TYR A 356 -12.81 6.29 -4.22
N GLY A 357 -13.54 7.23 -4.85
CA GLY A 357 -12.97 8.35 -5.60
C GLY A 357 -12.42 9.45 -4.71
N THR A 358 -12.63 10.70 -5.13
CA THR A 358 -12.27 11.90 -4.38
C THR A 358 -13.20 12.14 -3.18
N SER A 359 -12.85 13.11 -2.33
CA SER A 359 -13.72 13.54 -1.23
C SER A 359 -15.03 14.17 -1.75
N GLU A 360 -14.97 14.84 -2.90
CA GLU A 360 -16.11 15.34 -3.65
C GLU A 360 -17.02 14.21 -4.14
N ASP A 361 -16.46 13.14 -4.73
CA ASP A 361 -17.23 11.97 -5.19
C ASP A 361 -17.92 11.26 -4.01
N THR A 362 -17.19 11.10 -2.90
CA THR A 362 -17.69 10.53 -1.65
C THR A 362 -18.80 11.40 -1.05
N LYS A 363 -18.64 12.72 -1.08
CA LYS A 363 -19.67 13.68 -0.65
C LYS A 363 -20.95 13.56 -1.48
N VAL A 364 -20.85 13.32 -2.80
CA VAL A 364 -22.05 13.11 -3.63
C VAL A 364 -22.84 11.89 -3.20
N VAL A 365 -22.17 10.78 -2.81
CA VAL A 365 -22.85 9.58 -2.28
C VAL A 365 -23.53 9.85 -0.93
N ILE A 366 -22.89 10.68 -0.08
CA ILE A 366 -23.44 11.10 1.21
C ILE A 366 -24.67 12.01 1.03
N ASP A 367 -24.56 13.05 0.20
CA ASP A 367 -25.60 14.06 0.02
C ASP A 367 -26.89 13.49 -0.58
N HIS A 368 -26.80 12.39 -1.33
CA HIS A 368 -27.96 11.63 -1.83
C HIS A 368 -28.54 10.64 -0.79
N GLY A 369 -28.01 10.58 0.44
CA GLY A 369 -28.60 9.79 1.53
C GLY A 369 -28.26 8.29 1.51
N ALA A 370 -27.18 7.86 0.85
CA ALA A 370 -26.85 6.44 0.74
C ALA A 370 -26.41 5.79 2.07
N VAL A 371 -25.79 6.55 2.98
CA VAL A 371 -25.22 6.04 4.25
C VAL A 371 -26.25 5.29 5.13
N PRO A 372 -27.39 5.87 5.55
CA PRO A 372 -28.38 5.15 6.34
C PRO A 372 -28.94 3.91 5.64
N ILE A 373 -29.02 3.92 4.30
CA ILE A 373 -29.44 2.74 3.54
C ILE A 373 -28.38 1.64 3.62
N PHE A 374 -27.09 1.98 3.46
CA PHE A 374 -26.02 1.01 3.65
C PHE A 374 -26.03 0.42 5.07
N VAL A 375 -26.30 1.22 6.10
CA VAL A 375 -26.47 0.69 7.47
C VAL A 375 -27.61 -0.32 7.54
N LYS A 376 -28.78 -0.03 6.95
CA LYS A 376 -29.88 -1.00 6.83
C LYS A 376 -29.45 -2.27 6.08
N LEU A 377 -28.67 -2.14 5.00
CA LEU A 377 -28.21 -3.26 4.18
C LEU A 377 -27.20 -4.18 4.89
N LEU A 378 -26.56 -3.75 5.98
CA LEU A 378 -25.78 -4.65 6.85
C LEU A 378 -26.65 -5.75 7.46
N ALA A 379 -27.97 -5.57 7.56
CA ALA A 379 -28.93 -6.59 8.00
C ALA A 379 -29.56 -7.41 6.85
N SER A 380 -29.12 -7.22 5.60
CA SER A 380 -29.67 -7.94 4.43
C SER A 380 -29.54 -9.46 4.59
N PRO A 381 -30.54 -10.28 4.18
CA PRO A 381 -30.40 -11.74 4.22
C PRO A 381 -29.30 -12.27 3.29
N ARG A 382 -28.76 -11.46 2.36
CA ARG A 382 -27.77 -11.88 1.37
C ARG A 382 -26.36 -11.41 1.69
N ASP A 383 -25.45 -12.35 1.89
CA ASP A 383 -24.02 -12.14 2.18
C ASP A 383 -23.36 -11.13 1.22
N ASN A 384 -23.60 -11.28 -0.08
CA ASN A 384 -22.97 -10.41 -1.10
C ASN A 384 -23.43 -8.95 -1.00
N ILE A 385 -24.61 -8.68 -0.46
CA ILE A 385 -25.13 -7.32 -0.24
C ILE A 385 -24.59 -6.75 1.07
N ARG A 386 -24.57 -7.55 2.15
CA ARG A 386 -23.93 -7.16 3.43
C ARG A 386 -22.45 -6.80 3.23
N GLU A 387 -21.73 -7.53 2.37
CA GLU A 387 -20.31 -7.28 2.09
C GLU A 387 -20.09 -5.94 1.39
N LYS A 388 -20.93 -5.62 0.38
CA LYS A 388 -20.85 -4.34 -0.34
C LYS A 388 -21.27 -3.17 0.55
N ALA A 389 -22.29 -3.35 1.38
CA ALA A 389 -22.70 -2.35 2.36
C ALA A 389 -21.57 -2.02 3.36
N ALA A 390 -20.90 -3.03 3.92
CA ALA A 390 -19.74 -2.82 4.77
C ALA A 390 -18.60 -2.10 4.01
N SER A 391 -18.28 -2.54 2.80
CA SER A 391 -17.23 -1.91 1.98
C SER A 391 -17.53 -0.46 1.62
N ALA A 392 -18.79 -0.10 1.33
CA ALA A 392 -19.19 1.28 1.04
C ALA A 392 -19.01 2.18 2.26
N LEU A 393 -19.47 1.73 3.44
CA LEU A 393 -19.27 2.45 4.71
C LEU A 393 -17.79 2.58 5.08
N GLY A 394 -16.98 1.56 4.78
CA GLY A 394 -15.53 1.60 4.97
C GLY A 394 -14.83 2.62 4.09
N ASN A 395 -15.27 2.77 2.83
CA ASN A 395 -14.76 3.79 1.90
C ASN A 395 -15.19 5.21 2.32
N VAL A 396 -16.45 5.40 2.76
CA VAL A 396 -16.91 6.68 3.33
C VAL A 396 -16.13 7.04 4.60
N ALA A 397 -15.81 6.07 5.45
CA ALA A 397 -15.11 6.32 6.72
C ALA A 397 -13.60 6.59 6.59
N ILE A 398 -12.93 6.16 5.50
CA ILE A 398 -11.49 6.36 5.33
C ILE A 398 -11.13 7.75 4.78
N ASP A 399 -12.05 8.39 4.04
CA ASP A 399 -11.83 9.71 3.43
C ASP A 399 -11.46 10.79 4.47
N SER A 400 -12.28 10.95 5.51
CA SER A 400 -12.09 12.02 6.48
C SER A 400 -12.71 11.73 7.85
N PRO A 401 -12.14 12.29 8.94
CA PRO A 401 -12.72 12.20 10.29
C PRO A 401 -14.18 12.69 10.35
N ARG A 402 -14.56 13.61 9.47
CA ARG A 402 -15.92 14.14 9.34
C ARG A 402 -16.88 13.07 8.81
N PHE A 403 -16.54 12.38 7.72
CA PHE A 403 -17.39 11.33 7.16
C PHE A 403 -17.39 10.06 8.02
N ARG A 404 -16.26 9.71 8.64
CA ARG A 404 -16.19 8.69 9.70
C ARG A 404 -17.18 8.96 10.83
N ASN A 405 -17.20 10.19 11.37
CA ASN A 405 -18.12 10.57 12.44
C ASN A 405 -19.59 10.56 11.99
N LEU A 406 -19.87 10.88 10.73
CA LEU A 406 -21.21 10.75 10.14
C LEU A 406 -21.68 9.29 10.13
N VAL A 407 -20.83 8.36 9.67
CA VAL A 407 -21.15 6.93 9.68
C VAL A 407 -21.38 6.41 11.10
N LEU A 408 -20.63 6.91 12.10
CA LEU A 408 -20.86 6.60 13.51
C LEU A 408 -22.18 7.18 14.06
N SER A 409 -22.60 8.36 13.61
CA SER A 409 -23.90 8.94 14.01
C SER A 409 -25.11 8.23 13.39
N GLU A 410 -24.94 7.56 12.26
CA GLU A 410 -25.96 6.70 11.62
C GLU A 410 -26.02 5.28 12.24
N GLU A 411 -25.50 5.11 13.48
CA GLU A 411 -25.49 3.86 14.26
C GLU A 411 -24.87 2.63 13.57
N ALA A 412 -24.03 2.84 12.54
CA ALA A 412 -23.47 1.79 11.69
C ALA A 412 -22.68 0.68 12.43
N LEU A 413 -22.15 0.99 13.62
CA LEU A 413 -21.26 0.09 14.35
C LEU A 413 -21.95 -1.21 14.77
N ILE A 414 -23.14 -1.15 15.39
CA ILE A 414 -23.76 -2.36 15.94
C ILE A 414 -24.13 -3.36 14.83
N PRO A 415 -24.77 -2.97 13.71
CA PRO A 415 -25.00 -3.88 12.59
C PRO A 415 -23.69 -4.42 11.99
N LEU A 416 -22.64 -3.60 11.87
CA LEU A 416 -21.33 -4.03 11.36
C LEU A 416 -20.71 -5.14 12.23
N LEU A 417 -20.81 -5.03 13.56
CA LEU A 417 -20.27 -6.04 14.48
C LEU A 417 -20.98 -7.39 14.34
N THR A 418 -22.26 -7.43 13.93
CA THR A 418 -22.97 -8.70 13.67
C THR A 418 -22.36 -9.51 12.51
N LEU A 419 -21.64 -8.85 11.60
CA LEU A 419 -20.96 -9.47 10.45
C LEU A 419 -19.68 -10.20 10.84
N LEU A 420 -19.15 -9.97 12.05
CA LEU A 420 -17.92 -10.59 12.56
C LEU A 420 -18.16 -11.90 13.30
N ASN A 421 -19.38 -12.45 13.24
CA ASN A 421 -19.73 -13.69 13.92
C ASN A 421 -18.90 -14.90 13.43
N ASN A 422 -18.85 -15.96 14.25
CA ASN A 422 -18.01 -17.15 13.98
C ASN A 422 -18.31 -17.82 12.63
N HIS A 423 -19.56 -17.78 12.16
CA HIS A 423 -19.99 -18.39 10.90
C HIS A 423 -19.75 -17.52 9.66
N ALA A 424 -19.35 -16.25 9.81
CA ALA A 424 -19.06 -15.39 8.69
C ALA A 424 -17.85 -15.90 7.88
N ASN A 425 -18.00 -15.85 6.55
CA ASN A 425 -16.97 -16.25 5.61
C ASN A 425 -15.75 -15.30 5.67
N LEU A 426 -14.61 -15.74 5.13
CA LEU A 426 -13.34 -14.99 5.27
C LEU A 426 -13.37 -13.61 4.58
N SER A 427 -14.03 -13.51 3.42
CA SER A 427 -14.20 -12.24 2.70
C SER A 427 -14.95 -11.22 3.56
N MET A 428 -16.11 -11.63 4.11
CA MET A 428 -16.91 -10.82 5.03
C MET A 428 -16.09 -10.37 6.24
N LYS A 429 -15.35 -11.28 6.90
CA LYS A 429 -14.52 -10.96 8.06
C LYS A 429 -13.45 -9.93 7.74
N ARG A 430 -12.75 -10.06 6.61
CA ARG A 430 -11.77 -9.05 6.14
C ARG A 430 -12.44 -7.69 5.89
N ARG A 431 -13.54 -7.64 5.13
CA ARG A 431 -14.25 -6.38 4.81
C ARG A 431 -14.81 -5.69 6.05
N ALA A 432 -15.45 -6.44 6.94
CA ALA A 432 -16.00 -5.90 8.18
C ALA A 432 -14.89 -5.44 9.16
N THR A 433 -13.77 -6.16 9.24
CA THR A 433 -12.63 -5.76 10.08
C THR A 433 -11.97 -4.48 9.57
N ARG A 434 -11.72 -4.36 8.25
CA ARG A 434 -11.21 -3.12 7.64
C ARG A 434 -12.15 -1.93 7.86
N THR A 435 -13.45 -2.15 7.73
CA THR A 435 -14.46 -1.12 7.99
C THR A 435 -14.45 -0.67 9.45
N LEU A 436 -14.36 -1.64 10.39
CA LEU A 436 -14.23 -1.38 11.82
C LEU A 436 -12.95 -0.60 12.14
N SER A 437 -11.84 -0.93 11.48
CA SER A 437 -10.57 -0.22 11.56
C SER A 437 -10.73 1.24 11.16
N ASN A 438 -11.32 1.52 9.99
CA ASN A 438 -11.56 2.88 9.52
C ASN A 438 -12.44 3.70 10.47
N LEU A 439 -13.43 3.06 11.13
CA LEU A 439 -14.34 3.72 12.08
C LEU A 439 -13.68 4.12 13.42
N CYS A 440 -12.66 3.39 13.89
CA CYS A 440 -11.95 3.74 15.12
C CYS A 440 -10.73 4.66 14.90
N ASN A 441 -10.17 4.71 13.69
CA ASN A 441 -8.93 5.41 13.36
C ASN A 441 -9.12 6.86 12.89
N GLY A 442 -8.02 7.63 12.81
CA GLY A 442 -7.96 8.98 12.26
C GLY A 442 -7.98 10.12 13.30
N ASN A 443 -7.39 11.26 12.95
CA ASN A 443 -7.22 12.43 13.83
C ASN A 443 -8.13 13.61 13.40
N PRO A 444 -8.96 14.20 14.27
CA PRO A 444 -9.17 13.85 15.68
C PRO A 444 -9.85 12.49 15.84
N ARG A 445 -9.58 11.83 16.97
CA ARG A 445 -10.14 10.50 17.32
C ARG A 445 -11.67 10.52 17.36
N PRO A 446 -12.36 9.39 17.06
CA PRO A 446 -13.80 9.26 17.30
C PRO A 446 -14.11 9.30 18.80
N ILE A 447 -15.37 9.53 19.16
CA ILE A 447 -15.82 9.57 20.55
C ILE A 447 -15.76 8.14 21.12
N PHE A 448 -14.98 7.95 22.19
CA PHE A 448 -14.75 6.63 22.82
C PHE A 448 -16.04 5.83 23.03
N GLU A 449 -17.09 6.44 23.57
CA GLU A 449 -18.37 5.77 23.83
C GLU A 449 -19.10 5.28 22.56
N GLN A 450 -18.92 5.95 21.41
CA GLN A 450 -19.47 5.49 20.13
C GLN A 450 -18.76 4.23 19.62
N VAL A 451 -17.43 4.15 19.80
CA VAL A 451 -16.62 3.02 19.31
C VAL A 451 -16.44 1.90 20.34
N ARG A 452 -16.71 2.14 21.64
CA ARG A 452 -16.54 1.16 22.75
C ARG A 452 -17.13 -0.24 22.46
N PRO A 453 -18.30 -0.39 21.81
CA PRO A 453 -18.84 -1.71 21.47
C PRO A 453 -17.94 -2.57 20.57
N ALA A 454 -16.96 -1.98 19.88
CA ALA A 454 -16.00 -2.70 19.03
C ALA A 454 -15.01 -3.57 19.81
N LEU A 455 -14.68 -3.19 21.05
CA LEU A 455 -13.58 -3.79 21.83
C LEU A 455 -13.66 -5.33 21.96
N PRO A 456 -14.82 -5.96 22.27
CA PRO A 456 -14.90 -7.41 22.36
C PRO A 456 -14.70 -8.12 21.02
N ALA A 457 -15.14 -7.51 19.91
CA ALA A 457 -14.95 -8.07 18.57
C ALA A 457 -13.48 -7.98 18.15
N LEU A 458 -12.83 -6.83 18.38
CA LEU A 458 -11.39 -6.66 18.14
C LEU A 458 -10.56 -7.67 18.96
N ALA A 459 -10.91 -7.86 20.23
CA ALA A 459 -10.27 -8.88 21.09
C ALA A 459 -10.46 -10.32 20.61
N GLN A 460 -11.50 -10.62 19.81
CA GLN A 460 -11.64 -11.91 19.13
C GLN A 460 -10.81 -11.96 17.83
N LEU A 461 -10.82 -10.90 17.04
CA LEU A 461 -10.13 -10.84 15.73
C LEU A 461 -8.61 -10.92 15.84
N VAL A 462 -8.00 -10.44 16.95
CA VAL A 462 -6.56 -10.61 17.22
C VAL A 462 -6.12 -12.07 17.41
N HIS A 463 -7.05 -13.01 17.53
CA HIS A 463 -6.81 -14.45 17.55
C HIS A 463 -7.05 -15.13 16.19
N SER A 464 -7.28 -14.36 15.12
CA SER A 464 -7.42 -14.87 13.76
C SER A 464 -6.10 -15.47 13.24
N ASN A 465 -6.19 -16.50 12.41
CA ASN A 465 -5.04 -17.03 11.65
C ASN A 465 -4.86 -16.34 10.29
N ASP A 466 -5.76 -15.40 9.93
CA ASP A 466 -5.71 -14.67 8.66
C ASP A 466 -4.92 -13.36 8.79
N GLU A 467 -3.88 -13.20 7.99
CA GLU A 467 -2.96 -12.05 8.05
C GLU A 467 -3.64 -10.72 7.74
N GLN A 468 -4.61 -10.68 6.81
CA GLN A 468 -5.35 -9.45 6.49
C GLN A 468 -6.26 -9.05 7.66
N VAL A 469 -7.03 -9.99 8.23
CA VAL A 469 -7.83 -9.73 9.45
C VAL A 469 -6.95 -9.28 10.62
N LEU A 470 -5.78 -9.90 10.83
CA LEU A 470 -4.85 -9.48 11.89
C LEU A 470 -4.31 -8.07 11.65
N THR A 471 -3.95 -7.74 10.41
CA THR A 471 -3.44 -6.42 10.03
C THR A 471 -4.48 -5.32 10.26
N ASP A 472 -5.73 -5.55 9.86
CA ASP A 472 -6.82 -4.59 10.04
C ASP A 472 -7.30 -4.50 11.53
N ALA A 473 -7.12 -5.56 12.33
CA ALA A 473 -7.52 -5.61 13.75
C ALA A 473 -6.49 -5.04 14.75
N PHE A 474 -5.20 -5.03 14.41
CA PHE A 474 -4.10 -4.45 15.21
C PHE A 474 -3.69 -3.04 14.71
N PRO A 475 -2.72 -2.38 15.36
CA PRO A 475 -2.84 -1.73 16.65
C PRO A 475 -3.61 -0.39 16.61
N GLY A 476 -3.80 0.24 15.45
CA GLY A 476 -4.41 1.58 15.36
C GLY A 476 -5.80 1.64 15.99
N THR A 477 -6.61 0.63 15.69
CA THR A 477 -7.99 0.40 16.15
C THR A 477 -8.10 0.11 17.66
N LEU A 478 -7.00 -0.24 18.32
CA LEU A 478 -6.94 -0.53 19.77
C LEU A 478 -6.17 0.54 20.56
N LEU A 479 -5.29 1.30 19.92
CA LEU A 479 -4.59 2.47 20.48
C LEU A 479 -5.41 3.77 20.39
N SER A 480 -6.55 3.73 19.69
CA SER A 480 -7.55 4.80 19.58
C SER A 480 -8.42 4.92 20.84
N PHE A 481 -8.49 3.85 21.63
CA PHE A 481 -9.14 3.76 22.94
C PHE A 481 -8.21 4.16 24.09
#